data_AF-A0A210RZ55-F1
#
_entry.id   AF-A0A210RZ55-F1
#
_cell.length_a   1.000
_cell.length_b   1.000
_cell.length_c   1.000
_cell.angle_alpha   90.00
_cell.angle_beta   90.00
_cell.angle_gamma   90.00
#
_symmetry.space_group_name_H-M   'P 1'
#
loop_
_entity.id
_entity.type
_entity.pdbx_description
1 polymer ?
#
loop_
_entity_poly.entity_id
_entity_poly.type
_entity_poly.pdbx_seq_one_letter_code
_entity_poly.pdbx_strand_id
1 'polypeptide(L)'
;MSRLGKMPGWQRLFVIGGMLTCSISGSLYLLGHEFQIQRAALGNHNVLALHGVFAMIATLALGSVLPFHLRAGLKSKKKWLSGLGQLSFLAALLITGALLYYGSAEIRDVVVSIHWILGLLFFVVFLAHSILRLEMSSIKK
;
A
#
# COMPACT_ATOMS: atom_id res chain seq x y z
N MET A 1 -32.13 -0.62 -5.09
CA MET A 1 -31.09 -0.83 -4.05
C MET A 1 -29.77 -0.26 -4.55
N SER A 2 -29.31 0.85 -3.97
CA SER A 2 -28.11 1.55 -4.46
C SER A 2 -26.87 0.66 -4.30
N ARG A 3 -26.15 0.39 -5.40
CA ARG A 3 -24.85 -0.32 -5.44
C ARG A 3 -23.71 0.52 -4.84
N LEU A 4 -23.95 1.22 -3.74
CA LEU A 4 -22.96 2.11 -3.13
C LEU A 4 -21.77 1.29 -2.64
N GLY A 5 -20.59 1.59 -3.19
CA GLY A 5 -19.31 1.00 -2.76
C GLY A 5 -18.86 -0.25 -3.53
N LYS A 6 -19.63 -0.76 -4.49
CA LYS A 6 -19.21 -1.91 -5.31
C LYS A 6 -18.28 -1.44 -6.43
N MET A 7 -16.99 -1.72 -6.31
CA MET A 7 -15.99 -1.35 -7.31
C MET A 7 -16.15 -2.20 -8.59
N PRO A 8 -16.07 -1.59 -9.80
CA PRO A 8 -15.90 -2.32 -11.05
C PRO A 8 -14.68 -3.24 -11.00
N GLY A 9 -14.73 -4.36 -11.73
CA GLY A 9 -13.67 -5.38 -11.71
C GLY A 9 -12.30 -4.82 -12.10
N TRP A 10 -12.24 -3.98 -13.14
CA TRP A 10 -11.00 -3.34 -13.59
C TRP A 10 -10.41 -2.41 -12.53
N GLN A 11 -11.25 -1.60 -11.89
CA GLN A 11 -10.80 -0.66 -10.84
C GLN A 11 -10.27 -1.43 -9.64
N ARG A 12 -10.98 -2.51 -9.26
CA ARG A 12 -10.53 -3.39 -8.20
C ARG A 12 -9.18 -4.02 -8.51
N LEU A 13 -8.99 -4.53 -9.74
CA LEU A 13 -7.72 -5.10 -10.17
C LEU A 13 -6.61 -4.05 -10.17
N PHE A 14 -6.90 -2.84 -10.66
CA PHE A 14 -5.95 -1.73 -10.66
C PHE A 14 -5.48 -1.38 -9.25
N VAL A 15 -6.40 -1.31 -8.28
CA VAL A 15 -6.09 -1.02 -6.88
C VAL A 15 -5.31 -2.14 -6.23
N ILE A 16 -5.78 -3.39 -6.37
CA ILE A 16 -5.09 -4.53 -5.76
C ILE A 16 -3.71 -4.71 -6.38
N GLY A 17 -3.61 -4.65 -7.71
CA GLY A 17 -2.35 -4.76 -8.44
C GLY A 17 -1.36 -3.67 -8.06
N GLY A 18 -1.77 -2.40 -8.07
CA GLY A 18 -0.90 -1.28 -7.71
C GLY A 18 -0.38 -1.34 -6.27
N MET A 19 -1.25 -1.69 -5.31
CA MET A 19 -0.84 -1.85 -3.91
C MET A 19 0.11 -3.04 -3.74
N LEU A 20 -0.18 -4.17 -4.39
CA LEU A 20 0.67 -5.36 -4.35
C LEU A 20 2.05 -5.11 -4.95
N THR A 21 2.13 -4.55 -6.16
CA THR A 21 3.43 -4.33 -6.81
C THR A 21 4.29 -3.35 -6.01
N CYS A 22 3.69 -2.30 -5.45
CA CYS A 22 4.38 -1.35 -4.56
C CYS A 22 4.90 -2.02 -3.28
N SER A 23 4.06 -2.79 -2.58
CA SER A 23 4.46 -3.49 -1.36
C SER A 23 5.52 -4.57 -1.60
N ILE A 24 5.39 -5.32 -2.70
CA ILE A 24 6.35 -6.37 -3.06
C ILE A 24 7.70 -5.76 -3.43
N SER A 25 7.72 -4.74 -4.30
CA SER A 25 8.97 -4.10 -4.70
C SER A 25 9.69 -3.44 -3.52
N GLY A 26 8.92 -2.83 -2.59
CA GLY A 26 9.47 -2.27 -1.35
C GLY A 26 10.05 -3.34 -0.43
N SER A 27 9.34 -4.46 -0.26
CA SER A 27 9.82 -5.60 0.54
C SER A 27 11.07 -6.24 -0.06
N LEU A 28 11.14 -6.37 -1.39
CA LEU A 28 12.34 -6.84 -2.09
C LEU A 28 13.52 -5.89 -1.85
N TYR A 29 13.29 -4.57 -1.98
CA TYR A 29 14.34 -3.58 -1.70
C TYR A 29 14.81 -3.64 -0.25
N LEU A 30 13.91 -3.81 0.72
CA LEU A 30 14.26 -3.99 2.14
C LEU A 30 15.20 -5.19 2.34
N LEU A 31 14.85 -6.34 1.78
CA LEU A 31 15.65 -7.57 1.90
C LEU A 31 17.06 -7.37 1.33
N GLY A 32 17.17 -6.71 0.19
CA GLY A 32 18.46 -6.45 -0.46
C GLY A 32 19.29 -5.35 0.18
N HIS A 33 18.66 -4.25 0.57
CA HIS A 33 19.33 -3.07 1.10
C HIS A 33 19.59 -3.18 2.60
N GLU A 34 18.59 -3.52 3.40
CA GLU A 34 18.72 -3.51 4.87
C GLU A 34 19.31 -4.83 5.36
N PHE A 35 18.75 -5.95 4.91
CA PHE A 35 19.18 -7.28 5.35
C PHE A 35 20.32 -7.87 4.52
N GLN A 36 20.78 -7.16 3.47
CA GLN A 36 21.87 -7.58 2.58
C GLN A 36 21.64 -8.91 1.84
N ILE A 37 20.39 -9.40 1.77
CA ILE A 37 20.01 -10.65 1.09
C ILE A 37 20.02 -10.40 -0.41
N GLN A 38 20.89 -11.10 -1.15
CA GLN A 38 21.03 -10.89 -2.61
C GLN A 38 21.18 -9.40 -2.99
N ARG A 39 21.99 -8.65 -2.22
CA ARG A 39 22.16 -7.19 -2.33
C ARG A 39 22.28 -6.69 -3.77
N ALA A 40 23.07 -7.36 -4.62
CA ALA A 40 23.27 -6.95 -6.01
C ALA A 40 21.98 -7.01 -6.85
N ALA A 41 21.11 -7.98 -6.59
CA ALA A 41 19.85 -8.17 -7.32
C ALA A 41 18.69 -7.36 -6.71
N LEU A 42 18.58 -7.34 -5.38
CA LEU A 42 17.42 -6.80 -4.67
C LEU A 42 17.62 -5.39 -4.11
N GLY A 43 18.85 -5.06 -3.68
CA GLY A 43 19.20 -3.77 -3.06
C GLY A 43 19.73 -2.73 -4.05
N ASN A 44 19.57 -2.97 -5.36
CA ASN A 44 20.06 -2.05 -6.38
C ASN A 44 19.08 -0.90 -6.66
N HIS A 45 19.59 0.13 -7.32
CA HIS A 45 18.83 1.34 -7.66
C HIS A 45 17.59 1.06 -8.53
N ASN A 46 17.64 0.07 -9.42
CA ASN A 46 16.51 -0.22 -10.31
C ASN A 46 15.30 -0.74 -9.52
N VAL A 47 15.51 -1.54 -8.48
CA VAL A 47 14.41 -2.01 -7.61
C VAL A 47 13.79 -0.83 -6.84
N LEU A 48 14.62 0.08 -6.32
CA LEU A 48 14.13 1.30 -5.67
C LEU A 48 13.35 2.20 -6.64
N ALA A 49 13.86 2.40 -7.86
CA ALA A 49 13.19 3.20 -8.89
C ALA A 49 11.84 2.60 -9.27
N LEU A 50 11.77 1.28 -9.47
CA LEU A 50 10.51 0.57 -9.71
C LEU A 50 9.54 0.71 -8.54
N HIS A 51 10.03 0.65 -7.30
CA HIS A 51 9.19 0.92 -6.13
C HIS A 51 8.59 2.33 -6.16
N GLY A 52 9.38 3.35 -6.51
CA GLY A 52 8.88 4.71 -6.70
C GLY A 52 7.78 4.80 -7.77
N VAL A 53 7.97 4.15 -8.93
CA VAL A 53 6.94 4.08 -9.99
C VAL A 53 5.67 3.39 -9.50
N PHE A 54 5.80 2.24 -8.82
CA PHE A 54 4.65 1.53 -8.27
C PHE A 54 3.96 2.31 -7.15
N ALA A 55 4.70 3.09 -6.35
CA ALA A 55 4.11 3.98 -5.36
C ALA A 55 3.25 5.08 -6.00
N MET A 56 3.69 5.65 -7.14
CA MET A 56 2.87 6.60 -7.91
C MET A 56 1.60 5.92 -8.44
N ILE A 57 1.71 4.73 -9.03
CA ILE A 57 0.56 3.96 -9.51
C ILE A 57 -0.41 3.63 -8.37
N ALA A 58 0.10 3.18 -7.22
CA ALA A 58 -0.69 2.89 -6.03
C ALA A 58 -1.43 4.13 -5.51
N THR A 59 -0.80 5.30 -5.58
CA THR A 59 -1.41 6.58 -5.17
C THR A 59 -2.54 6.98 -6.11
N LEU A 60 -2.34 6.85 -7.42
CA LEU A 60 -3.41 7.07 -8.41
C LEU A 60 -4.57 6.09 -8.20
N ALA A 61 -4.26 4.82 -7.91
CA ALA A 61 -5.26 3.82 -7.62
C ALA A 61 -6.06 4.13 -6.34
N LEU A 62 -5.40 4.58 -5.27
CA LEU A 62 -6.05 5.07 -4.05
C LEU A 62 -7.03 6.21 -4.36
N GLY A 63 -6.59 7.21 -5.13
CA GLY A 63 -7.40 8.35 -5.53
C GLY A 63 -8.69 7.93 -6.26
N SER A 64 -8.63 6.88 -7.09
CA SER A 64 -9.81 6.37 -7.79
C SER A 64 -10.89 5.80 -6.85
N VAL A 65 -10.50 5.28 -5.69
CA VAL A 65 -11.38 4.54 -4.75
C VAL A 65 -11.95 5.43 -3.66
N LEU A 66 -11.20 6.47 -3.28
CA LEU A 66 -11.48 7.34 -2.14
C LEU A 66 -12.93 7.90 -2.10
N PRO A 67 -13.47 8.56 -3.14
CA PRO A 67 -14.76 9.24 -3.04
C PRO A 67 -15.96 8.30 -2.86
N PHE A 68 -15.90 7.10 -3.44
CA PHE A 68 -17.05 6.19 -3.47
C PHE A 68 -16.96 5.08 -2.42
N HIS A 69 -15.78 4.50 -2.24
CA HIS A 69 -15.61 3.36 -1.34
C HIS A 69 -15.52 3.80 0.12
N LEU A 70 -14.81 4.90 0.42
CA LEU A 70 -14.72 5.44 1.77
C LEU A 70 -16.10 5.91 2.25
N ARG A 71 -16.82 6.67 1.41
CA ARG A 71 -18.17 7.15 1.72
C ARG A 71 -19.14 6.00 1.97
N ALA A 72 -19.07 4.93 1.18
CA ALA A 72 -19.87 3.74 1.40
C ALA A 72 -19.50 3.00 2.71
N GLY A 73 -18.20 2.88 3.01
CA GLY A 73 -17.70 2.29 4.25
C GLY A 73 -18.20 3.02 5.50
N LEU A 74 -18.06 4.36 5.52
CA LEU A 74 -18.54 5.21 6.61
C LEU A 74 -20.06 5.12 6.79
N LYS A 75 -20.84 5.22 5.70
CA LYS A 75 -22.30 5.11 5.76
C LYS A 75 -22.77 3.74 6.27
N SER A 76 -22.09 2.67 5.87
CA SER A 76 -22.46 1.32 6.28
C SER A 76 -22.10 1.01 7.73
N LYS A 77 -21.25 1.83 8.38
CA LYS A 77 -20.57 1.58 9.67
C LYS A 77 -19.86 0.22 9.75
N LYS A 78 -19.71 -0.49 8.63
CA LYS A 78 -19.02 -1.77 8.53
C LYS A 78 -17.63 -1.52 7.96
N LYS A 79 -16.61 -2.05 8.65
CA LYS A 79 -15.21 -2.06 8.19
C LYS A 79 -14.58 -0.67 7.98
N TRP A 80 -15.20 0.39 8.48
CA TRP A 80 -14.67 1.76 8.38
C TRP A 80 -13.33 1.90 9.11
N LEU A 81 -13.14 1.20 10.24
CA LEU A 81 -11.88 1.22 11.00
C LEU A 81 -10.72 0.63 10.19
N SER A 82 -10.95 -0.49 9.50
CA SER A 82 -9.93 -1.12 8.65
C SER A 82 -9.64 -0.27 7.42
N GLY A 83 -10.66 0.34 6.80
CA GLY A 83 -10.48 1.24 5.66
C GLY A 83 -9.77 2.56 6.01
N LEU A 84 -10.11 3.18 7.15
CA LEU A 84 -9.42 4.38 7.64
C LEU A 84 -7.99 4.06 8.08
N GLY A 85 -7.78 2.92 8.75
CA GLY A 85 -6.42 2.49 9.12
C GLY A 85 -5.53 2.34 7.87
N GLN A 86 -6.05 1.73 6.81
CA GLN A 86 -5.34 1.65 5.51
C GLN A 86 -5.01 3.02 4.93
N LEU A 87 -5.97 3.96 4.96
CA LEU A 87 -5.75 5.32 4.49
C LEU A 87 -4.68 6.05 5.34
N SER A 88 -4.70 5.89 6.66
CA SER A 88 -3.71 6.46 7.57
C SER A 88 -2.31 5.91 7.31
N PHE A 89 -2.16 4.59 7.10
CA PHE A 89 -0.88 3.99 6.72
C PHE A 89 -0.36 4.56 5.40
N LEU A 90 -1.22 4.62 4.36
CA LEU A 90 -0.83 5.17 3.07
C LEU A 90 -0.43 6.63 3.16
N ALA A 91 -1.16 7.46 3.91
CA ALA A 91 -0.78 8.85 4.14
C ALA A 91 0.59 8.95 4.83
N ALA A 92 0.83 8.17 5.87
CA ALA A 92 2.12 8.15 6.57
C ALA A 92 3.27 7.64 5.68
N LEU A 93 3.01 6.65 4.81
CA LEU A 93 3.97 6.15 3.84
C LEU A 93 4.31 7.19 2.77
N LEU A 94 3.32 7.96 2.29
CA LEU A 94 3.56 9.07 1.36
C LEU A 94 4.38 10.18 2.01
N ILE A 95 4.07 10.54 3.26
CA ILE A 95 4.82 11.56 4.01
C ILE A 95 6.26 11.10 4.23
N THR A 96 6.46 9.88 4.71
CA THR A 96 7.81 9.34 4.94
C THR A 96 8.58 9.17 3.63
N GLY A 97 7.94 8.71 2.55
CA GLY A 97 8.56 8.65 1.22
C GLY A 97 8.99 10.03 0.70
N ALA A 98 8.15 11.06 0.90
CA ALA A 98 8.50 12.44 0.57
C ALA A 98 9.67 12.95 1.43
N LEU A 99 9.69 12.66 2.73
CA LEU A 99 10.82 12.99 3.61
C LEU A 99 12.10 12.24 3.24
N LEU A 100 12.03 11.02 2.72
CA LEU A 100 13.22 10.31 2.23
C LEU A 100 13.81 10.96 0.97
N TYR A 101 12.98 11.62 0.17
CA TYR A 101 13.41 12.25 -1.07
C TYR A 101 13.81 13.73 -0.87
N TYR A 102 13.08 14.46 -0.02
CA TYR A 102 13.22 15.91 0.15
C TYR A 102 13.63 16.34 1.57
N GLY A 103 13.67 15.42 2.53
CA GLY A 103 14.06 15.69 3.90
C GLY A 103 15.56 15.84 4.08
N SER A 104 15.96 16.32 5.25
CA SER A 104 17.36 16.55 5.58
C SER A 104 18.09 15.26 5.96
N ALA A 105 19.43 15.29 5.93
CA ALA A 105 20.24 14.12 6.24
C ALA A 105 20.07 13.66 7.70
N GLU A 106 19.84 14.59 8.63
CA GLU A 106 19.75 14.33 10.08
C GLU A 106 18.55 13.47 10.46
N ILE A 107 17.45 13.54 9.71
CA ILE A 107 16.24 12.75 9.98
C ILE A 107 16.21 11.45 9.18
N ARG A 108 17.11 11.29 8.21
CA ARG A 108 16.98 10.26 7.16
C ARG A 108 16.93 8.85 7.74
N ASP A 109 17.81 8.49 8.66
CA ASP A 109 17.90 7.13 9.20
C ASP A 109 16.65 6.73 10.01
N VAL A 110 16.11 7.69 10.77
CA VAL A 110 14.84 7.52 11.49
C VAL A 110 13.68 7.36 10.51
N VAL A 111 13.62 8.21 9.47
CA VAL A 111 12.56 8.15 8.47
C VAL A 111 12.62 6.84 7.68
N VAL A 112 13.81 6.33 7.34
CA VAL A 112 14.01 5.02 6.68
C VAL A 112 13.40 3.93 7.53
N SER A 113 13.75 3.88 8.83
CA SER A 113 13.25 2.88 9.76
C SER A 113 11.72 2.93 9.90
N ILE A 114 11.14 4.12 10.02
CA ILE A 114 9.69 4.31 10.10
C ILE A 114 9.03 3.85 8.80
N HIS A 115 9.57 4.23 7.63
CA HIS A 115 9.02 3.85 6.34
C HIS A 115 8.98 2.33 6.17
N TRP A 116 10.04 1.63 6.59
CA TRP A 116 10.08 0.17 6.57
C TRP A 116 9.02 -0.47 7.45
N ILE A 117 8.93 -0.06 8.72
CA ILE A 117 7.97 -0.62 9.68
C ILE A 117 6.54 -0.38 9.18
N LEU A 118 6.21 0.84 8.77
CA LEU A 118 4.88 1.17 8.25
C LEU A 118 4.57 0.42 6.96
N GLY A 119 5.56 0.20 6.09
CA GLY A 119 5.38 -0.49 4.82
C GLY A 119 4.99 -1.96 5.01
N LEU A 120 5.69 -2.64 5.92
CA LEU A 120 5.39 -4.03 6.27
C LEU A 120 4.03 -4.17 6.97
N LEU A 121 3.74 -3.28 7.94
CA LEU A 121 2.44 -3.28 8.64
C LEU A 121 1.29 -3.02 7.66
N PHE A 122 1.43 -2.01 6.79
CA PHE A 122 0.47 -1.74 5.73
C PHE A 122 0.22 -2.99 4.88
N PHE A 123 1.29 -3.65 4.43
CA PHE A 123 1.18 -4.79 3.52
C PHE A 123 0.39 -5.94 4.16
N VAL A 124 0.70 -6.31 5.41
CA VAL A 124 -0.03 -7.36 6.14
C VAL A 124 -1.51 -7.01 6.31
N VAL A 125 -1.80 -5.79 6.78
CA VAL A 125 -3.20 -5.35 6.96
C VAL A 125 -3.91 -5.28 5.61
N PHE A 126 -3.21 -4.94 4.53
CA PHE A 126 -3.78 -4.83 3.17
C PHE A 126 -4.18 -6.20 2.63
N LEU A 127 -3.32 -7.22 2.80
CA LEU A 127 -3.64 -8.61 2.45
C LEU A 127 -4.88 -9.10 3.22
N ALA A 128 -4.97 -8.80 4.51
CA ALA A 128 -6.13 -9.16 5.32
C ALA A 128 -7.42 -8.41 4.91
N HIS A 129 -7.30 -7.13 4.56
CA HIS A 129 -8.42 -6.31 4.11
C HIS A 129 -8.97 -6.75 2.74
N SER A 130 -8.06 -7.03 1.80
CA SER A 130 -8.37 -7.13 0.37
C SER A 130 -8.38 -8.57 -0.16
N ILE A 131 -7.47 -9.43 0.29
CA ILE A 131 -7.23 -10.78 -0.28
C ILE A 131 -7.87 -11.89 0.55
N LEU A 132 -7.66 -11.96 1.86
CA LEU A 132 -8.27 -13.02 2.67
C LEU A 132 -9.82 -13.00 2.63
N ARG A 133 -10.40 -11.84 2.31
CA ARG A 133 -11.86 -11.71 2.10
C ARG A 133 -12.33 -12.20 0.73
N LEU A 134 -11.46 -12.30 -0.28
CA LEU A 134 -11.78 -12.90 -1.58
C LEU A 134 -12.12 -14.39 -1.41
N GLU A 135 -11.26 -15.10 -0.68
CA GLU A 135 -11.38 -16.54 -0.44
C GLU A 135 -12.70 -16.86 0.31
N MET A 136 -12.97 -16.16 1.40
CA MET A 136 -14.19 -16.36 2.18
C MET A 136 -15.48 -16.05 1.40
N SER A 137 -15.43 -15.17 0.41
CA SER A 137 -16.59 -14.86 -0.45
C SER A 137 -16.75 -15.86 -1.60
N SER A 138 -15.67 -16.53 -2.03
CA SER A 138 -15.69 -17.56 -3.07
C SER A 138 -16.16 -18.91 -2.53
N ILE A 139 -15.88 -19.22 -1.26
CA ILE A 139 -16.29 -20.47 -0.59
C ILE A 139 -17.81 -20.48 -0.27
N LYS A 140 -18.46 -19.32 -0.21
CA LYS A 140 -19.90 -19.18 0.10
C LYS A 140 -20.81 -19.15 -1.14
N LYS A 141 -20.29 -19.41 -2.33
CA LYS A 141 -21.05 -19.56 -3.57
C LYS A 141 -21.06 -21.02 -3.98
#